data_AF-A0A3D0XW29-F1
#
_entry.id   AF-A0A3D0XW29-F1
#
_cell.length_a   1.000
_cell.length_b   1.000
_cell.length_c   1.000
_cell.angle_alpha   90.00
_cell.angle_beta   90.00
_cell.angle_gamma   90.00
#
_symmetry.space_group_name_H-M   'P 1'
#
loop_
_entity.id
_entity.type
_entity.pdbx_description
1 polymer ?
#
loop_
_entity_poly.entity_id
_entity_poly.type
_entity_poly.pdbx_seq_one_letter_code
_entity_poly.pdbx_strand_id
1 'polypeptide(L)'
;MTTLNGKTPDLAKEKIKKLKAIFPDIFEEGKIDFSKLKQDLGEYVDDEKERYNFSWNGKGRALRLSQTPSAGTLRPCPEESKNWGSTKNLYIEGDNLEVLKLLQKSYHGKVKMIYIDPPYNTG
;
A
#
# COMPACT_ATOMS: atom_id res chain seq x y z
N MET A 1 -25.14 5.85 -3.85
CA MET A 1 -24.89 5.17 -2.56
C MET A 1 -23.68 4.26 -2.72
N THR A 2 -22.58 4.54 -2.03
CA THR A 2 -21.36 3.73 -2.12
C THR A 2 -21.42 2.65 -1.05
N THR A 3 -21.63 1.39 -1.44
CA THR A 3 -21.63 0.24 -0.54
C THR A 3 -20.23 0.05 0.06
N LEU A 4 -20.10 0.26 1.36
CA LEU A 4 -18.83 0.13 2.10
C LEU A 4 -18.52 -1.36 2.34
N ASN A 5 -17.97 -2.04 1.34
CA ASN A 5 -17.37 -3.35 1.55
C ASN A 5 -16.10 -3.19 2.40
N GLY A 6 -16.00 -3.87 3.54
CA GLY A 6 -14.90 -3.80 4.52
C GLY A 6 -13.53 -4.29 4.03
N LYS A 7 -13.26 -4.26 2.72
CA LYS A 7 -11.98 -4.65 2.10
C LYS A 7 -11.15 -3.40 1.82
N THR A 8 -9.85 -3.47 2.12
CA THR A 8 -8.89 -2.42 1.75
C THR A 8 -8.88 -2.21 0.23
N PRO A 9 -8.78 -0.96 -0.28
CA PRO A 9 -8.73 -0.69 -1.70
C PRO A 9 -7.57 -1.41 -2.38
N ASP A 10 -7.84 -2.06 -3.51
CA ASP A 10 -6.83 -2.72 -4.33
C ASP A 10 -6.03 -1.64 -5.10
N LEU A 11 -4.92 -1.21 -4.51
CA LEU A 11 -4.04 -0.17 -5.07
C LEU A 11 -3.52 -0.55 -6.45
N ALA A 12 -3.38 -1.84 -6.78
CA ALA A 12 -2.95 -2.27 -8.10
C ALA A 12 -4.03 -1.98 -9.14
N LYS A 13 -5.31 -2.28 -8.83
CA LYS A 13 -6.44 -1.93 -9.72
C LYS A 13 -6.59 -0.43 -9.91
N GLU A 14 -6.40 0.37 -8.86
CA GLU A 14 -6.45 1.83 -8.99
C GLU A 14 -5.33 2.37 -9.87
N LYS A 15 -4.10 1.83 -9.73
CA LYS A 15 -2.96 2.19 -10.57
C LYS A 15 -3.20 1.81 -12.03
N ILE A 16 -3.72 0.62 -12.30
CA ILE A 16 -4.06 0.18 -13.66
C ILE A 16 -5.13 1.10 -14.27
N LYS A 17 -6.15 1.49 -13.49
CA LYS A 17 -7.19 2.41 -13.94
C LYS A 17 -6.62 3.79 -14.30
N LYS A 18 -5.67 4.31 -13.50
CA LYS A 18 -4.97 5.57 -13.81
C LYS A 18 -4.10 5.43 -15.05
N LEU A 19 -3.38 4.32 -15.20
CA LEU A 19 -2.54 4.05 -16.36
C LEU A 19 -3.38 4.03 -17.64
N LYS A 20 -4.54 3.36 -17.62
CA LYS A 20 -5.49 3.31 -18.75
C LYS A 20 -6.08 4.67 -19.12
N ALA A 21 -6.22 5.57 -18.15
CA ALA A 21 -6.70 6.93 -18.42
C ALA A 21 -5.63 7.81 -19.09
N ILE A 22 -4.35 7.55 -18.84
CA ILE A 22 -3.22 8.34 -19.36
C ILE A 22 -2.72 7.76 -20.68
N PHE A 23 -2.64 6.44 -20.78
CA PHE A 23 -2.17 5.69 -21.95
C PHE A 23 -3.24 4.66 -22.31
N PRO A 24 -4.30 5.02 -23.04
CA PRO A 24 -5.34 4.07 -23.43
C PRO A 24 -4.83 3.03 -24.45
N ASP A 25 -3.93 3.46 -25.34
CA ASP A 25 -3.51 2.68 -26.52
C ASP A 25 -2.51 1.55 -26.20
N ILE A 26 -1.94 1.56 -24.99
CA ILE A 26 -1.03 0.50 -24.50
C ILE A 26 -1.80 -0.72 -23.98
N PHE A 27 -3.13 -0.69 -23.93
CA PHE A 27 -3.95 -1.79 -23.43
C PHE A 27 -4.52 -2.63 -24.58
N GLU A 28 -4.13 -3.91 -24.65
CA GLU A 28 -4.61 -4.86 -25.65
C GLU A 28 -5.24 -6.06 -24.95
N GLU A 29 -6.48 -6.39 -25.30
CA GLU A 29 -7.28 -7.46 -24.65
C GLU A 29 -7.34 -7.38 -23.11
N GLY A 30 -7.24 -6.17 -22.56
CA GLY A 30 -7.24 -5.94 -21.11
C GLY A 30 -5.90 -6.18 -20.40
N LYS A 31 -4.82 -6.47 -21.15
CA LYS A 31 -3.44 -6.55 -20.66
C LYS A 31 -2.64 -5.34 -21.13
N ILE A 32 -1.55 -5.04 -20.43
CA ILE A 32 -0.64 -3.94 -20.80
C ILE A 32 0.38 -4.47 -21.80
N ASP A 33 0.44 -3.84 -22.98
CA ASP A 33 1.51 -4.00 -23.95
C ASP A 33 2.65 -3.04 -23.60
N PHE A 34 3.73 -3.61 -23.03
CA PHE A 34 4.90 -2.86 -22.64
C PHE A 34 5.70 -2.31 -23.84
N SER A 35 5.50 -2.86 -25.05
CA SER A 35 6.15 -2.36 -26.27
C SER A 35 5.53 -1.04 -26.69
N LYS A 36 4.19 -0.97 -26.72
CA LYS A 36 3.45 0.27 -27.00
C LYS A 36 3.70 1.33 -25.93
N LEU A 37 3.75 0.94 -24.66
CA LEU A 37 4.11 1.87 -23.57
C LEU A 37 5.51 2.48 -23.75
N LYS A 38 6.48 1.67 -24.17
CA LYS A 38 7.84 2.17 -24.45
C LYS A 38 7.85 3.15 -25.63
N GLN A 39 7.03 2.89 -26.66
CA GLN A 39 6.90 3.76 -27.82
C GLN A 39 6.22 5.10 -27.48
N ASP A 40 5.13 5.06 -26.73
CA ASP A 40 4.36 6.24 -26.30
C ASP A 40 5.17 7.18 -25.40
N LEU A 41 6.07 6.63 -24.58
CA LEU A 41 6.92 7.42 -23.67
C LEU A 41 8.01 8.22 -24.40
N GLY A 42 8.13 8.08 -25.73
CA GLY A 42 9.13 8.75 -26.54
C GLY A 42 10.52 8.14 -26.37
N GLU A 43 11.33 8.20 -27.43
CA GLU A 43 12.70 7.68 -27.50
C GLU A 43 13.61 8.25 -26.39
N TYR A 44 13.56 7.62 -25.22
CA TYR A 44 14.59 7.58 -24.18
C TYR A 44 14.25 6.44 -23.21
N VAL A 45 13.93 5.26 -23.75
CA VAL A 45 14.00 4.05 -22.94
C VAL A 45 15.48 3.72 -22.86
N ASP A 46 16.16 4.29 -21.87
CA ASP A 46 17.57 3.98 -21.59
C ASP A 46 17.80 2.48 -21.78
N ASP A 47 18.61 2.14 -22.78
CA ASP A 47 19.03 0.77 -23.09
C ASP A 47 20.09 0.28 -22.09
N GLU A 48 20.38 1.12 -21.08
CA GLU A 48 21.39 0.85 -20.10
C GLU A 48 20.87 -0.05 -18.99
N LYS A 49 21.59 -1.17 -18.85
CA LYS A 49 21.67 -2.03 -17.67
C LYS A 49 21.99 -1.28 -16.37
N GLU A 50 22.11 0.04 -16.38
CA GLU A 50 22.39 0.93 -15.25
C GLU A 50 21.13 1.50 -14.58
N ARG A 51 20.03 0.72 -14.52
CA ARG A 51 19.00 0.99 -13.51
C ARG A 51 19.53 0.56 -12.15
N TYR A 52 20.15 1.48 -11.42
CA TYR A 52 20.40 1.33 -9.99
C TYR A 52 19.07 1.07 -9.29
N ASN A 53 18.78 -0.21 -9.08
CA ASN A 53 17.63 -0.68 -8.38
C ASN A 53 18.10 -1.44 -7.15
N PHE A 54 17.58 -1.07 -5.98
CA PHE A 54 17.84 -1.84 -4.77
C PHE A 54 17.03 -3.13 -4.84
N SER A 55 17.67 -4.25 -5.19
CA SER A 55 17.09 -5.59 -5.24
C SER A 55 17.63 -6.44 -4.08
N TRP A 56 16.76 -7.21 -3.46
CA TRP A 56 17.12 -8.15 -2.41
C TRP A 56 16.21 -9.37 -2.47
N ASN A 57 16.66 -10.50 -1.93
CA ASN A 57 15.85 -11.71 -1.85
C ASN A 57 14.59 -11.41 -1.01
N GLY A 58 13.42 -11.67 -1.59
CA GLY A 58 12.13 -11.45 -0.93
C GLY A 58 11.48 -10.09 -1.21
N LYS A 59 12.10 -9.18 -1.96
CA LYS A 59 11.50 -7.88 -2.37
C LYS A 59 10.08 -8.04 -2.96
N GLY A 60 9.92 -8.99 -3.90
CA GLY A 60 8.62 -9.25 -4.52
C GLY A 60 7.58 -9.80 -3.53
N ARG A 61 8.00 -10.64 -2.58
CA ARG A 61 7.11 -11.15 -1.51
C ARG A 61 6.68 -10.04 -0.56
N ALA A 62 7.60 -9.16 -0.16
CA ALA A 62 7.30 -8.00 0.68
C ALA A 62 6.29 -7.06 0.03
N LEU A 63 6.45 -6.78 -1.28
CA LEU A 63 5.49 -5.98 -2.04
C LEU A 63 4.11 -6.63 -2.11
N ARG A 64 4.04 -7.95 -2.31
CA ARG A 64 2.77 -8.68 -2.34
C ARG A 64 2.09 -8.64 -0.97
N LEU A 65 2.84 -8.83 0.12
CA LEU A 65 2.33 -8.77 1.48
C LEU A 65 1.72 -7.40 1.84
N SER A 66 2.32 -6.29 1.38
CA SER A 66 1.77 -4.95 1.64
C SER A 66 0.48 -4.67 0.84
N GLN A 67 0.29 -5.35 -0.29
CA GLN A 67 -0.92 -5.24 -1.12
C GLN A 67 -2.05 -6.19 -0.68
N THR A 68 -1.73 -7.26 0.06
CA THR A 68 -2.73 -8.19 0.56
C THR A 68 -3.70 -7.49 1.52
N PRO A 69 -5.01 -7.52 1.27
CA PRO A 69 -6.00 -6.96 2.19
C PRO A 69 -5.93 -7.61 3.57
N SER A 70 -6.22 -6.82 4.60
CA SER A 70 -6.40 -7.33 5.97
C SER A 70 -7.72 -8.11 6.06
N ALA A 71 -7.70 -9.20 6.82
CA ALA A 71 -8.91 -9.95 7.19
C ALA A 71 -9.29 -9.74 8.67
N GLY A 72 -8.44 -9.04 9.43
CA GLY A 72 -8.68 -8.74 10.84
C GLY A 72 -9.72 -7.66 11.07
N THR A 73 -10.04 -7.46 12.34
CA THR A 73 -10.82 -6.32 12.83
C THR A 73 -10.25 -5.87 14.18
N LEU A 74 -10.44 -4.59 14.51
CA LEU A 74 -10.08 -4.07 15.83
C LEU A 74 -11.21 -4.35 16.82
N ARG A 75 -10.87 -4.94 17.97
CA ARG A 75 -11.80 -5.17 19.07
C ARG A 75 -11.56 -4.13 20.17
N PRO A 76 -12.58 -3.32 20.53
CA PRO A 76 -12.53 -2.46 21.71
C PRO A 76 -12.23 -3.25 23.00
N CYS A 77 -11.35 -2.71 23.86
CA CYS A 77 -11.13 -3.23 25.22
C CYS A 77 -11.31 -2.10 26.26
N PRO A 78 -12.56 -1.78 26.66
CA PRO A 78 -12.83 -0.67 27.58
C PRO A 78 -12.21 -0.86 28.97
N GLU A 79 -12.18 -2.10 29.48
CA GLU A 79 -11.69 -2.42 30.83
C GLU A 79 -10.19 -2.12 31.01
N GLU A 80 -9.41 -2.28 29.95
CA GLU A 80 -7.97 -1.99 29.95
C GLU A 80 -7.67 -0.55 29.46
N SER A 81 -8.70 0.19 29.06
CA SER A 81 -8.55 1.53 28.52
C SER A 81 -8.60 2.59 29.62
N LYS A 82 -7.73 3.60 29.49
CA LYS A 82 -7.76 4.78 30.35
C LYS A 82 -8.61 5.88 29.70
N ASN A 83 -9.54 6.45 30.47
CA ASN A 83 -10.41 7.56 30.03
C ASN A 83 -11.18 7.25 28.73
N TRP A 84 -11.78 6.06 28.64
CA TRP A 84 -12.43 5.54 27.41
C TRP A 84 -13.34 6.56 26.70
N GLY A 85 -14.17 7.31 27.44
CA GLY A 85 -15.11 8.26 26.86
C GLY A 85 -14.54 9.61 26.43
N SER A 86 -13.29 9.94 26.80
CA SER A 86 -12.73 11.29 26.59
C SER A 86 -11.34 11.33 25.96
N THR A 87 -10.60 10.22 25.99
CA THR A 87 -9.28 10.14 25.38
C THR A 87 -9.34 10.28 23.86
N LYS A 88 -8.35 10.98 23.29
CA LYS A 88 -8.11 11.05 21.83
C LYS A 88 -6.93 10.19 21.40
N ASN A 89 -6.33 9.47 22.34
CA ASN A 89 -5.16 8.64 22.12
C ASN A 89 -5.59 7.18 21.92
N LEU A 90 -4.89 6.47 21.04
CA LEU A 90 -5.14 5.06 20.75
C LEU A 90 -3.89 4.26 21.08
N TYR A 91 -4.10 3.13 21.75
CA TYR A 91 -3.12 2.06 21.89
C TYR A 91 -3.72 0.82 21.22
N ILE A 92 -2.95 0.15 20.37
CA ILE A 92 -3.41 -0.99 19.59
C ILE A 92 -2.37 -2.10 19.73
N GLU A 93 -2.82 -3.27 20.18
CA GLU A 93 -1.99 -4.46 20.29
C GLU A 93 -2.18 -5.36 19.06
N GLY A 94 -1.07 -5.86 18.50
CA GLY A 94 -1.08 -6.78 17.37
C GLY A 94 0.14 -6.62 16.46
N ASP A 95 0.16 -7.40 15.37
CA ASP A 95 1.16 -7.26 14.32
C ASP A 95 1.03 -5.88 13.63
N ASN A 96 2.14 -5.16 13.52
CA ASN A 96 2.13 -3.77 13.06
C ASN A 96 1.66 -3.62 11.60
N LEU A 97 1.99 -4.57 10.72
CA LEU A 97 1.60 -4.51 9.32
C LEU A 97 0.09 -4.68 9.19
N GLU A 98 -0.49 -5.62 9.95
CA GLU A 98 -1.94 -5.83 9.95
C GLU A 98 -2.69 -4.63 10.54
N VAL A 99 -2.20 -4.07 11.66
CA VAL A 99 -2.77 -2.86 12.28
C VAL A 99 -2.73 -1.67 11.31
N LEU A 100 -1.61 -1.44 10.63
CA LEU A 100 -1.48 -0.33 9.68
C LEU A 100 -2.44 -0.49 8.49
N LYS A 101 -2.68 -1.70 8.00
CA LYS A 101 -3.68 -1.96 6.94
C LYS A 101 -5.09 -1.61 7.38
N LEU A 102 -5.45 -1.89 8.63
CA LEU A 102 -6.76 -1.54 9.20
C LEU A 102 -6.91 -0.03 9.37
N LEU A 103 -5.88 0.64 9.86
CA LEU A 103 -5.89 2.10 10.05
C LEU A 103 -5.89 2.88 8.73
N GLN A 104 -5.38 2.29 7.65
CA GLN A 104 -5.27 2.93 6.34
C GLN A 104 -6.58 3.60 5.92
N LYS A 105 -7.72 2.92 6.06
CA LYS A 105 -9.02 3.46 5.60
C LYS A 105 -9.44 4.74 6.34
N SER A 106 -9.18 4.82 7.64
CA SER A 106 -9.66 5.91 8.49
C SER A 106 -8.65 7.05 8.66
N TYR A 107 -7.36 6.74 8.54
CA TYR A 107 -6.25 7.66 8.86
C TYR A 107 -5.34 8.02 7.67
N HIS A 108 -5.66 7.57 6.46
CA HIS A 108 -4.89 7.93 5.27
C HIS A 108 -4.74 9.45 5.12
N GLY A 109 -3.50 9.92 5.01
CA GLY A 109 -3.16 11.34 4.86
C GLY A 109 -3.41 12.21 6.10
N LYS A 110 -3.74 11.62 7.25
CA LYS A 110 -4.06 12.36 8.49
C LYS A 110 -2.94 12.35 9.54
N VAL A 111 -1.89 11.56 9.34
CA VAL A 111 -0.77 11.43 10.28
C VAL A 111 0.26 12.52 10.01
N LYS A 112 0.49 13.40 10.99
CA LYS A 112 1.44 14.52 10.86
C LYS A 112 2.91 14.08 11.02
N MET A 113 3.16 13.12 11.90
CA MET A 113 4.51 12.64 12.24
C MET A 113 4.45 11.16 12.58
N ILE A 114 5.46 10.41 12.15
CA ILE A 114 5.68 9.01 12.50
C ILE A 114 7.07 8.93 13.15
N TYR A 115 7.14 8.36 14.34
CA TYR A 115 8.39 7.99 15.02
C TYR A 115 8.39 6.48 15.22
N ILE A 116 9.45 5.81 14.77
CA ILE A 116 9.63 4.36 14.91
C ILE A 116 11.05 4.07 15.37
N ASP A 117 11.19 3.07 16.23
CA ASP A 117 12.47 2.52 16.68
C ASP A 117 12.53 1.03 16.31
N PRO A 118 12.78 0.70 15.02
CA PRO A 118 12.80 -0.68 14.55
C PRO A 118 14.09 -1.40 15.02
N PRO A 119 14.13 -2.73 15.00
CA PRO A 119 15.35 -3.47 15.31
C PRO A 119 16.49 -3.11 14.34
N TYR A 120 17.69 -2.84 14.87
CA TYR A 120 18.83 -2.36 14.09
C TYR A 120 19.62 -3.45 13.35
N ASN A 121 19.28 -4.73 13.54
CA ASN A 121 19.95 -5.87 12.92
C ASN A 121 21.49 -5.85 13.11
N THR A 122 21.95 -5.52 14.33
CA THR A 122 23.38 -5.36 14.64
C THR A 122 24.18 -6.66 14.71
N GLY A 123 23.51 -7.82 14.67
CA GLY A 123 24.11 -9.13 14.93
C GLY A 123 24.14 -9.47 16.41
#